data_AF-A0A7C5A7G7-F1
#
_entry.id   AF-A0A7C5A7G7-F1
#
_cell.length_a   1.000
_cell.length_b   1.000
_cell.length_c   1.000
_cell.angle_alpha   90.00
_cell.angle_beta   90.00
_cell.angle_gamma   90.00
#
_symmetry.space_group_name_H-M   'P 1'
#
loop_
_entity.id
_entity.type
_entity.pdbx_description
1 polymer ?
#
loop_
_entity_poly.entity_id
_entity_poly.type
_entity_poly.pdbx_seq_one_letter_code
_entity_poly.pdbx_strand_id
1 'polypeptide(L)'
;MDSDLAEKIEKLEARFPRWEKWLYACYGAVFMMLAHSFIKASENTALTKALFFIESKVGTTNLPGFSQYYTNLAYVYLSPWRLLIWLIIEMAVLVPAAILAFHSAWRKIALARRLNLIFAYLLAGWVNLLSLAVPDPRSVPDGYNTIIVVYLLAMALGYGWLRRKKNKAEEVFP
;
A
#
# COMPACT_ATOMS: atom_id res chain seq x y z
N MET A 1 28.17 -26.74 -18.66
CA MET A 1 27.10 -25.72 -18.82
C MET A 1 26.47 -25.39 -17.47
N ASP A 2 26.60 -26.28 -16.47
CA ASP A 2 26.01 -26.11 -15.13
C ASP A 2 26.75 -25.11 -14.23
N SER A 3 28.06 -24.90 -14.42
CA SER A 3 28.85 -23.95 -13.61
C SER A 3 28.43 -22.49 -13.80
N ASP A 4 28.17 -22.06 -15.04
CA ASP A 4 27.69 -20.69 -15.35
C ASP A 4 26.26 -20.45 -14.86
N LEU A 5 25.42 -21.49 -14.83
CA LEU A 5 24.07 -21.39 -14.27
C LEU A 5 24.12 -21.26 -12.74
N ALA A 6 24.93 -22.09 -12.08
CA ALA A 6 25.14 -22.05 -10.64
C ALA A 6 25.69 -20.70 -10.18
N GLU A 7 26.70 -20.16 -10.87
CA GLU A 7 27.29 -18.85 -10.55
C GLU A 7 26.27 -17.70 -10.71
N LYS A 8 25.39 -17.77 -11.71
CA LYS A 8 24.30 -16.80 -11.90
C LYS A 8 23.25 -16.86 -10.79
N ILE A 9 22.93 -18.05 -10.29
CA ILE A 9 22.00 -18.25 -9.18
C ILE A 9 22.61 -17.71 -7.89
N GLU A 10 23.86 -18.03 -7.60
CA GLU A 10 24.58 -17.56 -6.41
C GLU A 10 24.66 -16.02 -6.37
N LYS A 11 24.99 -15.39 -7.50
CA LYS A 11 24.98 -13.92 -7.63
C LYS A 11 23.60 -13.30 -7.41
N LEU A 12 22.52 -14.00 -7.74
CA LEU A 12 21.15 -13.55 -7.51
C LEU A 12 20.73 -13.74 -6.05
N GLU A 13 21.12 -14.84 -5.42
CA GLU A 13 20.89 -15.07 -3.98
C GLU A 13 21.65 -14.06 -3.12
N ALA A 14 22.87 -13.69 -3.50
CA ALA A 14 23.64 -12.64 -2.84
C ALA A 14 22.96 -11.25 -2.90
N ARG A 15 22.06 -11.03 -3.87
CA ARG A 15 21.27 -9.79 -3.98
C ARG A 15 20.01 -9.82 -3.12
N PHE A 16 19.54 -10.99 -2.70
CA PHE A 16 18.29 -11.16 -1.94
C PHE A 16 18.24 -10.33 -0.64
N PRO A 17 19.30 -10.29 0.20
CA PRO A 17 19.31 -9.48 1.41
C PRO A 17 19.19 -7.98 1.15
N ARG A 18 19.61 -7.50 -0.03
CA ARG A 18 19.43 -6.09 -0.40
C ARG A 18 17.96 -5.77 -0.62
N TRP A 19 17.21 -6.66 -1.28
CA TRP A 19 15.77 -6.47 -1.45
C TRP A 19 15.03 -6.55 -0.11
N GLU A 20 15.42 -7.44 0.80
CA GLU A 20 14.87 -7.43 2.16
C GLU A 20 15.11 -6.10 2.89
N LYS A 21 16.31 -5.52 2.79
CA LYS A 21 16.59 -4.18 3.36
C LYS A 21 15.71 -3.08 2.75
N TRP A 22 15.52 -3.11 1.43
CA TRP A 22 14.61 -2.20 0.74
C TRP A 22 13.16 -2.35 1.21
N LEU A 23 12.71 -3.59 1.41
CA LEU A 23 11.38 -3.89 1.95
C LEU A 23 11.18 -3.27 3.34
N TYR A 24 12.16 -3.34 4.24
CA TYR A 24 12.07 -2.69 5.55
C TYR A 24 11.99 -1.16 5.45
N ALA A 25 12.76 -0.55 4.55
CA ALA A 25 12.66 0.90 4.30
C ALA A 25 11.27 1.29 3.76
N CYS A 26 10.72 0.47 2.84
CA CYS A 26 9.36 0.61 2.35
C CYS A 26 8.33 0.51 3.49
N TYR A 27 8.42 -0.51 4.36
CA TYR A 27 7.53 -0.61 5.52
C TYR A 27 7.60 0.63 6.40
N GLY A 28 8.79 1.15 6.69
CA GLY A 28 8.95 2.37 7.48
C GLY A 28 8.22 3.57 6.86
N ALA A 29 8.41 3.80 5.55
CA ALA A 29 7.74 4.88 4.83
C ALA A 29 6.22 4.72 4.85
N VAL A 30 5.73 3.51 4.65
CA VAL A 30 4.30 3.20 4.64
C VAL A 30 3.66 3.35 6.02
N PHE A 31 4.32 2.90 7.09
CA PHE A 31 3.82 3.09 8.46
C PHE A 31 3.79 4.56 8.85
N MET A 32 4.78 5.36 8.42
CA MET A 32 4.77 6.81 8.62
C MET A 32 3.59 7.47 7.90
N MET A 33 3.31 7.07 6.66
CA MET A 33 2.14 7.54 5.91
C MET A 33 0.82 7.17 6.60
N LEU A 34 0.73 5.94 7.12
CA LEU A 34 -0.43 5.49 7.90
C LEU A 34 -0.60 6.29 9.18
N ALA A 35 0.45 6.47 9.99
CA ALA A 35 0.39 7.28 11.19
C ALA A 35 -0.02 8.73 10.89
N HIS A 36 0.58 9.33 9.86
CA HIS A 36 0.21 10.67 9.40
C HIS A 36 -1.27 10.74 8.97
N SER A 37 -1.79 9.70 8.32
CA SER A 37 -3.20 9.65 7.92
C SER A 37 -4.16 9.64 9.11
N PHE A 38 -3.83 8.94 10.19
CA PHE A 38 -4.62 8.94 11.42
C PHE A 38 -4.60 10.29 12.13
N ILE A 39 -3.42 10.92 12.24
CA ILE A 39 -3.28 12.26 12.81
C ILE A 39 -4.16 13.23 12.03
N LYS A 40 -4.03 13.24 10.70
CA LYS A 40 -4.82 14.09 9.82
C LYS A 40 -6.32 13.84 9.96
N ALA A 41 -6.76 12.57 10.01
CA ALA A 41 -8.17 12.25 10.22
C ALA A 41 -8.71 12.79 11.56
N SER A 42 -7.90 12.74 12.62
CA SER A 42 -8.25 13.30 13.92
C SER A 42 -8.37 14.83 13.90
N GLU A 43 -7.43 15.52 13.26
CA GLU A 43 -7.45 16.97 13.05
C GLU A 43 -8.67 17.39 12.24
N ASN A 44 -8.93 16.70 11.12
CA ASN A 44 -10.09 16.93 10.26
C ASN A 44 -11.40 16.81 11.06
N THR A 45 -11.53 15.75 11.86
CA THR A 45 -12.72 15.52 12.69
C THR A 45 -12.91 16.64 13.73
N ALA A 46 -11.82 17.09 14.36
CA ALA A 46 -11.86 18.17 15.34
C ALA A 46 -12.26 19.51 14.69
N LEU A 47 -11.68 19.84 13.53
CA LEU A 47 -12.01 21.03 12.76
C LEU A 47 -13.47 21.01 12.31
N THR A 48 -13.95 19.91 11.76
CA THR A 48 -15.34 19.74 11.34
C THR A 48 -16.31 19.94 12.52
N LYS A 49 -16.01 19.37 13.69
CA LYS A 49 -16.82 19.58 14.91
C LYS A 49 -16.83 21.03 15.36
N ALA A 50 -15.68 21.70 15.36
CA ALA A 50 -15.59 23.12 15.73
C ALA A 50 -16.39 24.02 14.76
N LEU A 51 -16.35 23.70 13.46
CA LEU A 51 -17.07 24.43 12.42
C LEU A 51 -18.58 24.31 12.60
N PHE A 52 -19.10 23.09 12.79
CA PHE A 52 -20.52 22.86 13.10
C PHE A 52 -20.96 23.51 14.43
N PHE A 53 -20.08 23.54 15.43
CA PHE A 53 -20.37 24.22 16.69
C PHE A 53 -20.55 25.73 16.51
N ILE A 54 -19.64 26.39 15.77
CA ILE A 54 -19.75 27.81 15.44
C ILE A 54 -21.03 28.09 14.64
N GLU A 55 -21.32 27.26 13.64
CA GLU A 55 -22.54 27.37 12.83
C GLU A 55 -23.81 27.32 13.70
N SER A 56 -23.90 26.35 14.62
CA SER A 56 -25.04 26.21 15.54
C SER A 56 -25.21 27.41 16.49
N LYS A 57 -24.12 28.11 16.82
CA LYS A 57 -24.10 29.26 17.73
C LYS A 57 -24.44 30.58 17.04
N VAL A 58 -24.10 30.73 15.76
CA VAL A 58 -24.27 31.99 15.01
C VAL A 58 -25.65 32.10 14.35
N GLY A 59 -26.42 31.00 14.26
CA GLY A 59 -27.84 31.04 13.86
C GLY A 59 -28.09 31.47 12.42
N THR A 60 -27.06 31.49 11.56
CA THR A 60 -27.15 31.96 10.18
C THR A 60 -27.47 30.82 9.22
N THR A 61 -28.73 30.74 8.81
CA THR A 61 -29.22 29.79 7.78
C THR A 61 -28.80 30.14 6.35
N ASN A 62 -28.05 31.22 6.09
CA ASN A 62 -27.65 31.61 4.72
C ASN A 62 -26.29 32.32 4.69
N LEU A 63 -25.18 31.59 4.86
CA LEU A 63 -23.84 32.11 4.55
C LEU A 63 -23.53 31.86 3.06
N PRO A 64 -23.46 32.90 2.19
CA PRO A 64 -23.11 32.76 0.77
C PRO A 64 -21.66 32.26 0.52
N GLY A 65 -20.91 31.94 1.58
CA GLY A 65 -19.56 31.39 1.54
C GLY A 65 -19.46 29.88 1.78
N PHE A 66 -20.58 29.16 1.97
CA PHE A 66 -20.55 27.71 2.26
C PHE A 66 -19.90 26.89 1.14
N SER A 67 -20.16 27.25 -0.13
CA SER A 67 -19.50 26.62 -1.27
C SER A 67 -18.00 26.92 -1.27
N GLN A 68 -17.60 28.17 -1.06
CA GLN A 68 -16.20 28.62 -1.07
C GLN A 68 -15.38 28.02 0.08
N TYR A 69 -15.98 27.86 1.27
CA TYR A 69 -15.37 27.18 2.42
C TYR A 69 -15.22 25.68 2.18
N TYR A 70 -16.22 25.02 1.59
CA TYR A 70 -16.13 23.62 1.23
C TYR A 70 -15.04 23.37 0.18
N THR A 71 -14.92 24.22 -0.85
CA THR A 71 -13.84 24.10 -1.85
C THR A 71 -12.46 24.32 -1.23
N ASN A 72 -12.32 25.28 -0.32
CA ASN A 72 -11.05 25.53 0.38
C ASN A 72 -10.69 24.39 1.34
N LEU A 73 -11.68 23.83 2.05
CA LEU A 73 -11.49 22.64 2.88
C LEU A 73 -11.16 21.41 2.04
N ALA A 74 -11.80 21.22 0.89
CA ALA A 74 -11.49 20.12 -0.02
C ALA A 74 -10.04 20.22 -0.53
N TYR A 75 -9.52 21.41 -0.82
CA TYR A 75 -8.10 21.62 -1.16
C TYR A 75 -7.13 21.30 0.00
N VAL A 76 -7.55 21.58 1.25
CA VAL A 76 -6.77 21.23 2.46
C VAL A 76 -6.82 19.73 2.74
N TYR A 77 -7.96 19.08 2.49
CA TYR A 77 -8.18 17.64 2.69
C TYR A 77 -7.55 16.79 1.59
N LEU A 78 -7.64 17.21 0.33
CA LEU A 78 -7.04 16.60 -0.87
C LEU A 78 -5.80 17.38 -1.32
N SER A 79 -4.85 17.63 -0.41
CA SER A 79 -3.59 18.29 -0.77
C SER A 79 -2.90 17.52 -1.90
N PRO A 80 -2.72 18.10 -3.11
CA PRO A 80 -2.19 17.39 -4.27
C PRO A 80 -0.80 16.80 -4.02
N TRP A 81 0.01 17.47 -3.20
CA TRP A 81 1.34 17.00 -2.81
C TRP A 81 1.30 15.71 -1.99
N ARG A 82 0.29 15.54 -1.14
CA ARG A 82 0.12 14.29 -0.37
C ARG A 82 -0.21 13.11 -1.29
N LEU A 83 -1.06 13.33 -2.30
CA LEU A 83 -1.38 12.32 -3.30
C LEU A 83 -0.15 11.93 -4.13
N LEU A 84 0.68 12.91 -4.50
CA LEU A 84 1.94 12.67 -5.22
C LEU A 84 2.94 11.87 -4.39
N ILE A 85 3.17 12.25 -3.13
CA ILE A 85 4.06 11.51 -2.21
C ILE A 85 3.55 10.09 -2.01
N TRP A 86 2.24 9.93 -1.79
CA TRP A 86 1.61 8.64 -1.66
C TRP A 86 1.83 7.75 -2.90
N LEU A 87 1.62 8.31 -4.10
CA LEU A 87 1.84 7.60 -5.37
C LEU A 87 3.30 7.19 -5.55
N ILE A 88 4.26 8.06 -5.19
CA ILE A 88 5.69 7.75 -5.27
C ILE A 88 6.02 6.57 -4.34
N ILE A 89 5.51 6.58 -3.12
CA ILE A 89 5.72 5.48 -2.16
C ILE A 89 5.06 4.19 -2.67
N GLU A 90 3.85 4.27 -3.22
CA GLU A 90 3.14 3.12 -3.80
C GLU A 90 3.94 2.49 -4.94
N MET A 91 4.43 3.31 -5.87
CA MET A 91 5.26 2.86 -6.98
C MET A 91 6.59 2.26 -6.49
N ALA A 92 7.21 2.86 -5.47
CA ALA A 92 8.44 2.35 -4.88
C ALA A 92 8.26 0.95 -4.24
N VAL A 93 7.03 0.59 -3.86
CA VAL A 93 6.71 -0.70 -3.28
C VAL A 93 6.27 -1.72 -4.33
N LEU A 94 5.43 -1.31 -5.29
CA LEU A 94 4.88 -2.21 -6.32
C LEU A 94 5.89 -2.58 -7.41
N VAL A 95 6.79 -1.66 -7.79
CA VAL A 95 7.81 -1.92 -8.82
C VAL A 95 8.73 -3.09 -8.42
N PRO A 96 9.27 -3.15 -7.18
CA PRO A 96 9.95 -4.33 -6.66
C PRO A 96 9.16 -5.63 -6.79
N ALA A 97 7.89 -5.63 -6.38
CA ALA A 97 7.04 -6.81 -6.46
C ALA A 97 6.87 -7.28 -7.92
N ALA A 98 6.66 -6.35 -8.85
CA ALA A 98 6.54 -6.63 -10.28
C ALA A 98 7.84 -7.18 -10.87
N ILE A 99 8.99 -6.59 -10.53
CA ILE A 99 10.30 -7.08 -10.98
C ILE A 99 10.52 -8.52 -10.49
N LEU A 100 10.28 -8.78 -9.20
CA LEU A 100 10.43 -10.12 -8.62
C LEU A 100 9.44 -11.14 -9.23
N ALA A 101 8.24 -10.72 -9.62
CA ALA A 101 7.24 -11.58 -10.21
C ALA A 101 7.53 -11.94 -11.68
N PHE A 102 7.88 -10.94 -12.50
CA PHE A 102 7.88 -11.08 -13.96
C PHE A 102 9.27 -11.20 -14.59
N HIS A 103 10.32 -10.68 -13.95
CA HIS A 103 11.65 -10.62 -14.56
C HIS A 103 12.31 -12.01 -14.63
N SER A 104 12.77 -12.38 -15.82
CA SER A 104 13.29 -13.73 -16.15
C SER A 104 14.45 -14.18 -15.25
N ALA A 105 15.34 -13.27 -14.86
CA ALA A 105 16.45 -13.56 -13.95
C ALA A 105 15.99 -14.14 -12.60
N TRP A 106 14.89 -13.64 -12.03
CA TRP A 106 14.39 -14.05 -10.72
C TRP A 106 13.61 -15.36 -10.74
N ARG A 107 13.28 -15.87 -11.94
CA ARG A 107 12.65 -17.19 -12.09
C ARG A 107 13.55 -18.35 -11.66
N LYS A 108 14.86 -18.11 -11.60
CA LYS A 108 15.88 -19.10 -11.23
C LYS A 108 16.00 -19.32 -9.71
N ILE A 109 15.44 -18.42 -8.88
CA ILE A 109 15.44 -18.55 -7.43
C ILE A 109 14.25 -19.42 -6.98
N ALA A 110 14.43 -20.17 -5.90
CA ALA A 110 13.39 -20.96 -5.24
C ALA A 110 12.08 -20.16 -5.11
N LEU A 111 10.99 -20.73 -5.68
CA LEU A 111 9.69 -20.09 -5.78
C LEU A 111 9.16 -19.61 -4.42
N ALA A 112 9.37 -20.39 -3.37
CA ALA A 112 8.89 -20.07 -2.02
C ALA A 112 9.52 -18.79 -1.45
N ARG A 113 10.85 -18.61 -1.61
CA ARG A 113 11.54 -17.39 -1.15
C ARG A 113 11.05 -16.18 -1.94
N ARG A 114 10.97 -16.32 -3.27
CA ARG A 114 10.53 -15.24 -4.16
C ARG A 114 9.10 -14.78 -3.83
N LEU A 115 8.19 -15.72 -3.63
CA LEU A 115 6.80 -15.42 -3.27
C LEU A 115 6.71 -14.73 -1.92
N ASN A 116 7.47 -15.16 -0.91
CA ASN A 116 7.46 -14.51 0.40
C ASN A 116 7.82 -13.03 0.28
N LEU A 117 8.86 -12.73 -0.52
CA LEU A 117 9.29 -11.34 -0.76
C LEU A 117 8.26 -10.55 -1.56
N ILE A 118 7.68 -11.13 -2.63
CA ILE A 118 6.61 -10.51 -3.42
C ILE A 118 5.41 -10.16 -2.54
N PHE A 119 4.92 -11.13 -1.75
CA PHE A 119 3.79 -10.92 -0.86
C PHE A 119 4.10 -9.88 0.21
N ALA A 120 5.33 -9.83 0.71
CA ALA A 120 5.72 -8.80 1.67
C ALA A 120 5.71 -7.39 1.06
N TYR A 121 6.19 -7.21 -0.18
CA TYR A 121 6.06 -5.93 -0.88
C TYR A 121 4.59 -5.59 -1.18
N LEU A 122 3.79 -6.55 -1.64
CA LEU A 122 2.37 -6.32 -1.89
C LEU A 122 1.63 -5.94 -0.60
N LEU A 123 1.98 -6.55 0.54
CA LEU A 123 1.45 -6.18 1.85
C LEU A 123 1.85 -4.76 2.25
N ALA A 124 3.08 -4.34 1.97
CA ALA A 124 3.50 -2.95 2.20
C ALA A 124 2.70 -1.96 1.32
N GLY A 125 2.49 -2.25 0.03
CA GLY A 125 1.67 -1.39 -0.84
C GLY A 125 0.22 -1.31 -0.33
N TRP A 126 -0.24 -2.42 0.22
CA TRP A 126 -1.52 -2.52 0.91
C TRP A 126 -1.69 -1.56 2.08
N VAL A 127 -0.73 -1.56 3.00
CA VAL A 127 -0.76 -0.67 4.17
C VAL A 127 -0.67 0.79 3.72
N ASN A 128 0.00 1.06 2.60
CA ASN A 128 0.07 2.39 2.02
C ASN A 128 -1.29 2.81 1.44
N LEU A 129 -1.98 1.95 0.69
CA LEU A 129 -3.35 2.17 0.23
C LEU A 129 -4.32 2.43 1.40
N LEU A 130 -4.19 1.69 2.50
CA LEU A 130 -4.96 1.95 3.71
C LEU A 130 -4.74 3.37 4.24
N SER A 131 -3.52 3.90 4.22
CA SER A 131 -3.25 5.28 4.66
C SER A 131 -3.96 6.35 3.82
N LEU A 132 -4.31 6.03 2.58
CA LEU A 132 -5.11 6.90 1.71
C LEU A 132 -6.61 6.81 2.04
N ALA A 133 -7.06 5.68 2.60
CA ALA A 133 -8.47 5.41 2.95
C ALA A 133 -8.95 6.11 4.23
N VAL A 134 -8.02 6.36 5.18
CA VAL A 134 -8.33 6.90 6.52
C VAL A 134 -8.85 8.35 6.59
N PRO A 135 -8.62 9.28 5.63
CA PRO A 135 -8.78 10.72 5.91
C PRO A 135 -10.23 11.25 5.95
N ASP A 136 -11.27 10.46 5.67
CA ASP A 136 -12.66 10.94 5.78
C ASP A 136 -13.61 9.97 6.51
N PRO A 137 -13.98 10.24 7.77
CA PRO A 137 -14.93 9.43 8.53
C PRO A 137 -16.39 9.50 8.02
N ARG A 138 -16.69 10.32 7.00
CA ARG A 138 -18.03 10.42 6.40
C ARG A 138 -18.10 10.07 4.91
N SER A 139 -16.97 9.91 4.21
CA SER A 139 -16.97 9.81 2.74
C SER A 139 -16.15 8.68 2.14
N VAL A 140 -15.70 7.67 2.89
CA VAL A 140 -15.11 6.48 2.24
C VAL A 140 -16.21 5.86 1.36
N PRO A 141 -16.13 5.94 0.02
CA PRO A 141 -17.17 5.38 -0.83
C PRO A 141 -17.14 3.87 -0.60
N ASP A 142 -18.30 3.24 -0.40
CA ASP A 142 -18.42 1.80 -0.11
C ASP A 142 -17.62 0.92 -1.11
N GLY A 143 -17.42 1.40 -2.33
CA GLY A 143 -16.57 0.77 -3.34
C GLY A 143 -15.09 0.66 -2.99
N TYR A 144 -14.49 1.62 -2.29
CA TYR A 144 -13.06 1.59 -1.96
C TYR A 144 -12.76 0.56 -0.86
N ASN A 145 -13.61 0.49 0.18
CA ASN A 145 -13.56 -0.57 1.18
C ASN A 145 -13.81 -1.96 0.57
N THR A 146 -14.68 -2.05 -0.44
CA THR A 146 -14.92 -3.29 -1.18
C THR A 146 -13.68 -3.74 -1.96
N ILE A 147 -13.01 -2.83 -2.67
CA ILE A 147 -11.75 -3.14 -3.39
C ILE A 147 -10.66 -3.62 -2.41
N ILE A 148 -10.55 -2.96 -1.26
CA ILE A 148 -9.69 -3.33 -0.14
C ILE A 148 -10.03 -4.75 0.35
N VAL A 149 -11.27 -5.05 0.72
CA VAL A 149 -11.61 -6.39 1.22
C VAL A 149 -11.42 -7.48 0.13
N VAL A 150 -11.83 -7.22 -1.11
CA VAL A 150 -11.67 -8.14 -2.23
C VAL A 150 -10.20 -8.41 -2.54
N TYR A 151 -9.35 -7.40 -2.49
CA TYR A 151 -7.93 -7.55 -2.79
C TYR A 151 -7.18 -8.31 -1.66
N LEU A 152 -7.55 -8.12 -0.38
CA LEU A 152 -7.07 -8.96 0.74
C LEU A 152 -7.48 -10.42 0.58
N LEU A 153 -8.75 -10.67 0.20
CA LEU A 153 -9.26 -12.00 -0.08
C LEU A 153 -8.50 -12.64 -1.25
N ALA A 154 -8.27 -11.90 -2.34
CA ALA A 154 -7.51 -12.39 -3.48
C ALA A 154 -6.06 -12.72 -3.11
N MET A 155 -5.39 -11.90 -2.29
CA MET A 155 -4.05 -12.19 -1.78
C MET A 155 -4.02 -13.42 -0.88
N ALA A 156 -4.96 -13.53 0.07
CA ALA A 156 -5.05 -14.68 0.98
C ALA A 156 -5.34 -15.98 0.22
N LEU A 157 -6.26 -15.94 -0.75
CA LEU A 157 -6.58 -17.07 -1.63
C LEU A 157 -5.40 -17.44 -2.53
N GLY A 158 -4.72 -16.46 -3.11
CA GLY A 158 -3.50 -16.67 -3.91
C GLY A 158 -2.39 -17.33 -3.11
N TYR A 159 -2.12 -16.83 -1.91
CA TYR A 159 -1.15 -17.42 -0.99
C TYR A 159 -1.55 -18.84 -0.55
N GLY A 160 -2.81 -19.05 -0.18
CA GLY A 160 -3.34 -20.36 0.21
C GLY A 160 -3.26 -21.39 -0.92
N TRP A 161 -3.59 -21.00 -2.15
CA TRP A 161 -3.51 -21.86 -3.34
C TRP A 161 -2.06 -22.23 -3.66
N LEU A 162 -1.13 -21.28 -3.57
CA LEU A 162 0.30 -21.53 -3.76
C LEU A 162 0.89 -22.42 -2.68
N ARG A 163 0.50 -22.25 -1.41
CA ARG A 163 0.92 -23.12 -0.31
C ARG A 163 0.45 -24.56 -0.50
N ARG A 164 -0.75 -24.77 -1.04
CA ARG A 164 -1.24 -26.11 -1.40
C ARG A 164 -0.43 -26.77 -2.51
N LYS A 165 0.11 -25.99 -3.46
CA LYS A 165 1.02 -26.49 -4.49
C LYS A 165 2.45 -26.73 -3.98
N LYS A 166 2.90 -26.01 -2.95
CA LYS A 166 4.20 -26.26 -2.28
C LYS A 166 4.28 -27.67 -1.70
N ASN A 167 3.16 -28.23 -1.21
CA ASN A 167 3.09 -29.61 -0.73
C ASN A 167 2.96 -30.66 -1.85
N LYS A 168 2.83 -30.24 -3.12
CA LYS A 168 2.72 -31.13 -4.29
C LYS A 168 3.89 -31.01 -5.26
N ALA A 169 4.59 -29.89 -5.27
CA ALA A 169 5.83 -29.71 -6.00
C ALA A 169 6.97 -30.29 -5.17
N GLU A 170 7.02 -31.62 -5.13
CA GLU A 170 8.29 -32.32 -5.01
C GLU A 170 9.22 -31.76 -6.08
N GLU A 171 10.47 -31.58 -5.69
CA GLU A 171 11.58 -31.07 -6.46
C GLU A 171 11.82 -31.99 -7.67
N VAL A 172 11.06 -31.83 -8.74
CA VAL A 172 11.38 -32.44 -10.04
C VAL A 172 12.47 -31.59 -10.66
N PHE A 173 13.70 -31.79 -10.18
CA PHE A 173 14.90 -31.55 -10.96
C PHE A 173 15.27 -32.86 -11.68
N PRO A 174 15.47 -32.86 -13.02
CA PRO A 174 16.54 -33.67 -13.60
C PRO A 174 17.91 -33.08 -13.25
#